data_AF-A0A7L3CN73-F1
#
_entry.id   AF-A0A7L3CN73-F1
#
_cell.length_a   1.000
_cell.length_b   1.000
_cell.length_c   1.000
_cell.angle_alpha   90.00
_cell.angle_beta   90.00
_cell.angle_gamma   90.00
#
_symmetry.space_group_name_H-M   'P 1'
#
loop_
_entity.id
_entity.type
_entity.pdbx_description
1 polymer ?
#
loop_
_entity_poly.entity_id
_entity_poly.type
_entity_poly.pdbx_seq_one_letter_code
_entity_poly.pdbx_strand_id
1 'polypeptide(L)'
;MGADPSKIILPVQREEFDWSYANNVSLQSALEGFSGQITYHLPSHKLLQVAKNTQFSLRPKNSQESVQGPTVFTDGSGKTGKAIVTWQDGSEWQVLEGHEDGSAQLVELKAAVMAFEKFSQEPFNLITDSAYVADIAQRLGCSVLKEVSNPALFNLLKTLWCAIQARVHPYYVLHVRSHTNLPGFVAEGNARADKLANPAWVAPQPDVLAQAKASHGFFHQNAHTLQKQFQLTATEAHEIVESC
;
A
#
# COMPACT_ATOMS: atom_id res chain seq x y z
N MET A 1 -3.30 -45.55 9.82
CA MET A 1 -3.41 -44.80 8.55
C MET A 1 -4.73 -44.05 8.59
N GLY A 2 -4.71 -42.74 8.35
CA GLY A 2 -5.96 -41.97 8.23
C GLY A 2 -6.64 -42.31 6.91
N ALA A 3 -7.96 -42.49 6.94
CA ALA A 3 -8.76 -42.59 5.73
C ALA A 3 -9.17 -41.19 5.27
N ASP A 4 -9.17 -40.96 3.96
CA ASP A 4 -9.68 -39.71 3.40
C ASP A 4 -11.18 -39.54 3.71
N PRO A 5 -11.64 -38.30 3.90
CA PRO A 5 -13.07 -38.05 4.09
C PRO A 5 -13.83 -38.41 2.82
N SER A 6 -15.04 -38.95 2.97
CA SER A 6 -15.92 -39.20 1.81
C SER A 6 -16.41 -37.92 1.13
N LYS A 7 -16.34 -36.78 1.84
CA LYS A 7 -16.83 -35.48 1.37
C LYS A 7 -16.04 -34.32 1.97
N ILE A 8 -15.70 -33.34 1.12
CA ILE A 8 -15.18 -32.03 1.50
C ILE A 8 -16.27 -30.98 1.19
N ILE A 9 -16.54 -30.09 2.13
CA ILE A 9 -17.51 -29.01 1.96
C ILE A 9 -16.76 -27.68 2.02
N LEU A 10 -16.84 -26.89 0.95
CA LEU A 10 -16.14 -25.62 0.84
C LEU A 10 -17.13 -24.43 0.92
N PRO A 11 -16.84 -23.39 1.70
CA PRO A 11 -17.66 -22.18 1.79
C PRO A 11 -17.40 -21.20 0.63
N VAL A 12 -17.19 -21.71 -0.59
CA VAL A 12 -16.87 -20.90 -1.79
C VAL A 12 -17.76 -21.30 -2.95
N GLN A 13 -17.90 -20.40 -3.93
CA GLN A 13 -18.59 -20.73 -5.17
C GLN A 13 -17.76 -21.71 -6.00
N ARG A 14 -18.43 -22.53 -6.81
CA ARG A 14 -17.76 -23.52 -7.66
C ARG A 14 -16.77 -22.86 -8.62
N GLU A 15 -17.16 -21.74 -9.22
CA GLU A 15 -16.36 -21.02 -10.22
C GLU A 15 -15.08 -20.40 -9.64
N GLU A 16 -15.11 -20.06 -8.34
CA GLU A 16 -13.95 -19.60 -7.58
C GLU A 16 -13.01 -20.77 -7.27
N PHE A 17 -13.56 -21.92 -6.87
CA PHE A 17 -12.77 -23.13 -6.63
C PHE A 17 -12.13 -23.65 -7.91
N ASP A 18 -12.88 -23.76 -9.01
CA ASP A 18 -12.38 -24.28 -10.29
C ASP A 18 -11.22 -23.42 -10.81
N TRP A 19 -11.33 -22.09 -10.69
CA TRP A 19 -10.23 -21.18 -11.01
C TRP A 19 -9.03 -21.42 -10.10
N SER A 20 -9.23 -21.50 -8.79
CA SER A 20 -8.16 -21.73 -7.82
C SER A 20 -7.46 -23.07 -8.08
N TYR A 21 -8.22 -24.13 -8.32
CA TYR A 21 -7.71 -25.46 -8.65
C TYR A 21 -6.88 -25.43 -9.94
N ALA A 22 -7.30 -24.71 -10.98
CA ALA A 22 -6.52 -24.58 -12.21
C ALA A 22 -5.21 -23.79 -12.05
N ASN A 23 -5.16 -22.85 -11.10
CA ASN A 23 -4.05 -21.90 -10.95
C ASN A 23 -3.16 -22.11 -9.70
N ASN A 24 -3.42 -23.16 -8.91
CA ASN A 24 -2.70 -23.41 -7.67
C ASN A 24 -2.18 -24.86 -7.60
N VAL A 25 -0.88 -25.03 -7.87
CA VAL A 25 -0.22 -26.34 -7.84
C VAL A 25 -0.32 -27.00 -6.46
N SER A 26 -0.19 -26.24 -5.37
CA SER A 26 -0.31 -26.78 -4.02
C SER A 26 -1.69 -27.35 -3.74
N LEU A 27 -2.75 -26.71 -4.25
CA LEU A 27 -4.13 -27.21 -4.14
C LEU A 27 -4.33 -28.46 -5.00
N GLN A 28 -3.77 -28.49 -6.22
CA GLN A 28 -3.79 -29.68 -7.07
C GLN A 28 -3.11 -30.86 -6.39
N SER A 29 -1.91 -30.67 -5.84
CA SER A 29 -1.18 -31.69 -5.09
C SER A 29 -1.92 -32.14 -3.83
N ALA A 30 -2.55 -31.21 -3.10
CA ALA A 30 -3.30 -31.54 -1.88
C ALA A 30 -4.57 -32.38 -2.14
N LEU A 31 -5.12 -32.31 -3.36
CA LEU A 31 -6.31 -33.06 -3.77
C LEU A 31 -5.97 -34.22 -4.72
N GLU A 32 -4.68 -34.46 -4.99
CA GLU A 32 -4.24 -35.54 -5.86
C GLU A 32 -4.66 -36.89 -5.26
N GLY A 33 -5.35 -37.71 -6.07
CA GLY A 33 -5.86 -39.01 -5.63
C GLY A 33 -7.11 -38.97 -4.75
N PHE A 34 -7.63 -37.80 -4.40
CA PHE A 34 -8.88 -37.68 -3.65
C PHE A 34 -10.06 -38.21 -4.47
N SER A 35 -10.68 -39.30 -4.03
CA SER A 35 -11.82 -39.94 -4.70
C SER A 35 -13.18 -39.59 -4.10
N GLY A 36 -13.22 -38.72 -3.09
CA GLY A 36 -14.44 -38.28 -2.43
C GLY A 36 -15.17 -37.17 -3.19
N GLN A 37 -16.23 -36.63 -2.59
CA GLN A 37 -17.03 -35.57 -3.21
C GLN A 37 -16.64 -34.18 -2.69
N ILE A 38 -16.36 -33.23 -3.60
CA ILE A 38 -16.27 -31.80 -3.26
C ILE A 38 -17.65 -31.17 -3.46
N THR A 39 -18.15 -30.48 -2.43
CA THR A 39 -19.46 -29.82 -2.45
C THR A 39 -19.37 -28.38 -1.96
N TYR A 40 -20.21 -27.52 -2.51
CA TYR A 40 -20.20 -26.07 -2.27
C TYR A 40 -21.39 -25.59 -1.42
N HIS A 41 -22.29 -26.51 -1.06
CA HIS A 41 -23.49 -26.21 -0.27
C HIS A 41 -23.19 -26.42 1.21
N LEU A 42 -23.07 -25.31 1.94
CA LEU A 42 -22.88 -25.35 3.39
C LEU A 42 -24.08 -26.01 4.09
N PRO A 43 -23.86 -26.89 5.08
CA PRO A 43 -24.91 -27.47 5.88
C PRO A 43 -25.81 -26.41 6.52
N SER A 44 -27.06 -26.76 6.80
CA SER A 44 -28.08 -25.86 7.39
C SER A 44 -27.77 -25.35 8.80
N HIS A 45 -26.60 -25.68 9.36
CA HIS A 45 -26.19 -25.28 10.70
C HIS A 45 -25.95 -23.78 10.80
N LYS A 46 -26.56 -23.11 11.79
CA LYS A 46 -26.52 -21.63 11.94
C LYS A 46 -25.11 -21.04 11.94
N LEU A 47 -24.13 -21.70 12.58
CA LEU A 47 -22.74 -21.24 12.59
C LEU A 47 -22.08 -21.28 11.21
N LEU A 48 -22.47 -22.23 10.35
CA LEU A 48 -21.93 -22.35 8.99
C LEU A 48 -22.65 -21.40 8.03
N GLN A 49 -23.91 -21.05 8.30
CA GLN A 49 -24.63 -20.03 7.52
C GLN A 49 -23.97 -18.65 7.64
N VAL A 50 -23.26 -18.35 8.73
CA VAL A 50 -22.47 -17.10 8.87
C VAL A 50 -21.38 -17.01 7.80
N ALA A 51 -20.80 -18.14 7.37
CA ALA A 51 -19.80 -18.14 6.31
C ALA A 51 -20.38 -17.68 4.96
N LYS A 52 -21.70 -17.81 4.72
CA LYS A 52 -22.35 -17.24 3.52
C LYS A 52 -22.32 -15.72 3.49
N ASN A 53 -22.22 -15.08 4.65
CA ASN A 53 -22.14 -13.61 4.76
C ASN A 53 -20.70 -13.11 4.59
N THR A 54 -19.71 -14.01 4.51
CA THR A 54 -18.32 -13.66 4.27
C THR A 54 -17.99 -14.12 2.85
N GLN A 55 -18.21 -13.24 1.86
CA GLN A 55 -17.82 -13.55 0.48
C GLN A 55 -16.29 -13.54 0.38
N PHE A 56 -15.72 -14.68 0.06
CA PHE A 56 -14.30 -14.82 -0.27
C PHE A 56 -14.18 -14.97 -1.79
N SER A 57 -13.48 -14.05 -2.45
CA SER A 57 -13.02 -14.28 -3.82
C SER A 57 -11.66 -14.98 -3.76
N LEU A 58 -11.56 -16.15 -4.39
CA LEU A 58 -10.31 -16.89 -4.53
C LEU A 58 -9.49 -16.37 -5.71
N ARG A 59 -10.11 -15.61 -6.61
CA ARG A 59 -9.44 -14.92 -7.72
C ARG A 59 -8.74 -13.65 -7.22
N PRO A 60 -7.40 -13.63 -7.17
CA PRO A 60 -6.66 -12.46 -6.77
C PRO A 60 -6.95 -11.32 -7.76
N LYS A 61 -7.25 -10.13 -7.23
CA LYS A 61 -7.43 -8.92 -8.04
C LYS A 61 -6.10 -8.23 -8.37
N ASN A 62 -5.03 -8.63 -7.68
CA ASN A 62 -3.68 -8.20 -8.03
C ASN A 62 -3.22 -8.91 -9.30
N SER A 63 -3.01 -8.13 -10.36
CA SER A 63 -2.36 -8.56 -11.58
C SER A 63 -0.86 -8.73 -11.35
N GLN A 64 -0.24 -9.68 -12.06
CA GLN A 64 1.22 -9.84 -12.09
C GLN A 64 1.89 -8.91 -13.12
N GLU A 65 1.10 -8.36 -14.03
CA GLU A 65 1.53 -7.42 -15.07
C GLU A 65 0.73 -6.11 -14.96
N SER A 66 1.26 -5.04 -15.56
CA SER A 66 0.55 -3.76 -15.62
C SER A 66 -0.83 -3.90 -16.25
N VAL A 67 -1.81 -3.18 -15.71
CA VAL A 67 -3.18 -3.17 -16.20
C VAL A 67 -3.43 -1.93 -17.07
N GLN A 68 -4.40 -2.03 -17.98
CA GLN A 68 -4.85 -0.90 -18.79
C GLN A 68 -5.67 0.07 -17.94
N GLY A 69 -5.00 1.05 -17.32
CA GLY A 69 -5.60 2.05 -16.44
C GLY A 69 -4.57 3.09 -15.98
N PRO A 70 -4.96 4.08 -15.16
CA PRO A 70 -4.06 5.11 -14.68
C PRO A 70 -2.88 4.53 -13.91
N THR A 71 -1.73 5.18 -14.06
CA THR A 71 -0.55 4.93 -13.22
C THR A 71 -0.58 5.93 -12.08
N VAL A 72 -0.67 5.40 -10.87
CA VAL A 72 -0.95 6.14 -9.65
C VAL A 72 0.25 6.02 -8.73
N PHE A 73 0.86 7.15 -8.42
CA PHE A 73 2.01 7.23 -7.53
C PHE A 73 1.54 7.61 -6.13
N THR A 74 2.06 6.91 -5.13
CA THR A 74 1.75 7.19 -3.73
C THR A 74 3.01 7.38 -2.93
N ASP A 75 2.98 8.34 -2.01
CA ASP A 75 4.04 8.60 -1.04
C ASP A 75 3.43 9.14 0.25
N GLY A 76 4.11 8.92 1.38
CA GLY A 76 3.63 9.29 2.70
C GLY A 76 4.75 9.79 3.61
N SER A 77 4.66 11.05 4.02
CA SER A 77 5.66 11.60 4.94
C SER A 77 5.22 11.48 6.39
N GLY A 78 5.88 10.60 7.14
CA GLY A 78 5.75 10.56 8.61
C GLY A 78 6.15 11.86 9.32
N LYS A 79 6.83 12.79 8.62
CA LYS A 79 7.23 14.09 9.17
C LYS A 79 6.10 15.11 9.10
N THR A 80 5.40 15.16 7.98
CA THR A 80 4.33 16.14 7.73
C THR A 80 2.94 15.57 8.01
N GLY A 81 2.83 14.25 8.14
CA GLY A 81 1.56 13.52 8.18
C GLY A 81 0.86 13.45 6.81
N LYS A 82 1.45 14.02 5.74
CA LYS A 82 0.83 14.08 4.43
C LYS A 82 0.92 12.75 3.70
N ALA A 83 -0.23 12.24 3.31
CA ALA A 83 -0.41 11.11 2.40
C ALA A 83 -0.78 11.64 1.02
N ILE A 84 0.02 11.32 0.01
CA ILE A 84 -0.13 11.83 -1.35
C ILE A 84 -0.49 10.71 -2.31
N VAL A 85 -1.44 11.00 -3.19
CA VAL A 85 -1.74 10.22 -4.38
C VAL A 85 -1.67 11.16 -5.58
N THR A 86 -0.86 10.84 -6.59
CA THR A 86 -0.74 11.64 -7.82
C THR A 86 -0.76 10.75 -9.06
N TRP A 87 -1.38 11.23 -10.13
CA TRP A 87 -1.52 10.51 -11.39
C TRP A 87 -1.67 11.52 -12.54
N GLN A 88 -1.53 11.06 -13.78
CA GLN A 88 -1.84 11.88 -14.96
C GLN A 88 -3.25 11.58 -15.46
N ASP A 89 -4.00 12.64 -15.76
CA ASP A 89 -5.24 12.60 -16.53
C ASP A 89 -5.00 13.39 -17.83
N GLY A 90 -4.83 12.68 -18.94
CA GLY A 90 -4.27 13.25 -20.18
C GLY A 90 -2.83 13.72 -19.97
N SER A 91 -2.57 15.02 -20.20
CA SER A 91 -1.26 15.65 -19.97
C SER A 91 -1.13 16.30 -18.59
N GLU A 92 -2.22 16.36 -17.82
CA GLU A 92 -2.27 17.12 -16.57
C GLU A 92 -2.05 16.22 -15.36
N TRP A 93 -1.18 16.67 -14.45
CA TRP A 93 -0.93 15.99 -13.20
C TRP A 93 -1.98 16.34 -12.15
N GLN A 94 -2.68 15.33 -11.67
CA GLN A 94 -3.65 15.42 -10.58
C GLN A 94 -3.00 15.08 -9.24
N VAL A 95 -3.56 15.61 -8.15
CA VAL A 95 -3.14 15.31 -6.78
C VAL A 95 -4.34 15.13 -5.88
N LEU A 96 -4.28 14.12 -5.03
CA LEU A 96 -5.16 13.93 -3.90
C LEU A 96 -4.27 13.87 -2.65
N GLU A 97 -4.49 14.83 -1.74
CA GLU A 97 -3.78 14.92 -0.47
C GLU A 97 -4.71 14.49 0.67
N GLY A 98 -4.14 13.73 1.60
CA GLY A 98 -4.78 13.34 2.85
C GLY A 98 -3.78 13.48 3.99
N HIS A 99 -4.26 13.24 5.19
CA HIS A 99 -3.45 13.36 6.40
C HIS A 99 -3.63 12.12 7.28
N GLU A 100 -2.55 11.66 7.89
CA GLU A 100 -2.53 10.62 8.91
C GLU A 100 -1.43 10.93 9.92
N ASP A 101 -1.75 10.83 11.20
CA ASP A 101 -0.76 11.03 12.25
C ASP A 101 -0.03 9.72 12.57
N GLY A 102 1.24 9.83 12.95
CA GLY A 102 2.04 8.71 13.44
C GLY A 102 3.22 8.38 12.55
N SER A 103 3.53 7.09 12.40
CA SER A 103 4.74 6.66 11.70
C SER A 103 4.60 6.84 10.18
N ALA A 104 5.74 6.95 9.49
CA ALA A 104 5.77 6.95 8.02
C ALA A 104 4.99 5.77 7.43
N GLN A 105 5.05 4.59 8.05
CA GLN A 105 4.27 3.42 7.61
C GLN A 105 2.75 3.65 7.62
N LEU A 106 2.22 4.39 8.60
CA LEU A 106 0.79 4.72 8.64
C LEU A 106 0.42 5.70 7.53
N VAL A 107 1.25 6.72 7.30
CA VAL A 107 1.02 7.74 6.26
C VAL A 107 1.12 7.14 4.86
N GLU A 108 2.10 6.27 4.63
CA GLU A 108 2.23 5.49 3.39
C GLU A 108 1.02 4.59 3.16
N LEU A 109 0.57 3.89 4.20
CA LEU A 109 -0.61 3.03 4.13
C LEU A 109 -1.89 3.84 3.87
N LYS A 110 -1.98 5.05 4.44
CA LYS A 110 -3.07 5.99 4.16
C LYS A 110 -3.09 6.40 2.68
N ALA A 111 -1.94 6.71 2.09
CA ALA A 111 -1.84 7.05 0.67
C ALA A 111 -2.33 5.88 -0.21
N ALA A 112 -1.96 4.65 0.14
CA ALA A 112 -2.47 3.45 -0.52
C ALA A 112 -4.00 3.34 -0.41
N VAL A 113 -4.57 3.46 0.80
CA VAL A 113 -6.03 3.45 1.02
C VAL A 113 -6.72 4.46 0.11
N MET A 114 -6.23 5.70 0.08
CA MET A 114 -6.79 6.76 -0.75
C MET A 114 -6.76 6.40 -2.24
N ALA A 115 -5.66 5.82 -2.74
CA ALA A 115 -5.58 5.37 -4.13
C ALA A 115 -6.61 4.27 -4.43
N PHE A 116 -6.73 3.27 -3.56
CA PHE A 116 -7.68 2.17 -3.73
C PHE A 116 -9.14 2.62 -3.69
N GLU A 117 -9.47 3.60 -2.85
CA GLU A 117 -10.81 4.21 -2.78
C GLU A 117 -11.10 5.05 -4.04
N LYS A 118 -10.14 5.90 -4.44
CA LYS A 118 -10.26 6.80 -5.60
C LYS A 118 -10.49 6.05 -6.91
N PHE A 119 -9.74 4.97 -7.13
CA PHE A 119 -9.79 4.17 -8.36
C PHE A 119 -10.59 2.87 -8.18
N SER A 120 -11.59 2.88 -7.29
CA SER A 120 -12.38 1.66 -6.96
C SER A 120 -13.16 1.08 -8.13
N GLN A 121 -13.55 1.91 -9.11
CA GLN A 121 -14.39 1.53 -10.26
C GLN A 121 -13.63 1.34 -11.57
N GLU A 122 -12.30 1.27 -11.54
CA GLU A 122 -11.48 1.08 -12.73
C GLU A 122 -10.19 0.31 -12.42
N PRO A 123 -9.57 -0.37 -13.40
CA PRO A 123 -8.24 -0.92 -13.20
C PRO A 123 -7.20 0.18 -12.99
N PHE A 124 -6.18 -0.03 -12.15
CA PHE A 124 -5.10 0.96 -12.01
C PHE A 124 -3.77 0.30 -11.60
N ASN A 125 -2.67 1.01 -11.83
CA ASN A 125 -1.32 0.60 -11.45
C ASN A 125 -0.87 1.44 -10.24
N LEU A 126 -0.73 0.82 -9.07
CA LEU A 126 -0.17 1.44 -7.87
C LEU A 126 1.35 1.40 -7.92
N ILE A 127 1.99 2.56 -7.89
CA ILE A 127 3.43 2.73 -7.82
C ILE A 127 3.77 3.35 -6.46
N THR A 128 4.57 2.66 -5.67
CA THR A 128 4.98 3.11 -4.33
C THR A 128 6.45 2.78 -4.11
N ASP A 129 7.16 3.62 -3.37
CA ASP A 129 8.52 3.32 -2.93
C ASP A 129 8.57 2.67 -1.54
N SER A 130 7.42 2.57 -0.86
CA SER A 130 7.25 1.83 0.38
C SER A 130 7.10 0.33 0.09
N ALA A 131 8.16 -0.43 0.37
CA ALA A 131 8.12 -1.89 0.29
C ALA A 131 7.03 -2.48 1.20
N TYR A 132 6.77 -1.84 2.34
CA TYR A 132 5.70 -2.21 3.25
C TYR A 132 4.32 -2.13 2.59
N VAL A 133 4.01 -1.01 1.94
CA VAL A 133 2.74 -0.85 1.21
C VAL A 133 2.65 -1.82 0.04
N ALA A 134 3.73 -1.98 -0.72
CA ALA A 134 3.75 -2.89 -1.86
C ALA A 134 3.44 -4.34 -1.44
N ASP A 135 4.12 -4.84 -0.41
CA ASP A 135 3.90 -6.19 0.12
C ASP A 135 2.47 -6.38 0.67
N ILE A 136 1.97 -5.39 1.41
CA ILE A 136 0.64 -5.41 2.01
C ILE A 136 -0.44 -5.42 0.91
N ALA A 137 -0.35 -4.53 -0.09
CA ALA A 137 -1.32 -4.45 -1.18
C ALA A 137 -1.34 -5.72 -2.06
N GLN A 138 -0.21 -6.41 -2.21
CA GLN A 138 -0.14 -7.69 -2.93
C GLN A 138 -0.76 -8.86 -2.16
N ARG A 139 -0.67 -8.87 -0.83
CA ARG A 139 -1.07 -10.01 0.00
C ARG A 139 -2.49 -9.90 0.57
N LEU A 140 -2.98 -8.68 0.78
CA LEU A 140 -4.26 -8.44 1.46
C LEU A 140 -5.46 -9.09 0.78
N GLY A 141 -5.46 -9.19 -0.56
CA GLY A 141 -6.59 -9.77 -1.32
C GLY A 141 -6.93 -11.21 -0.94
N CYS A 142 -5.95 -12.00 -0.48
CA CYS A 142 -6.15 -13.40 -0.08
C CYS A 142 -5.86 -13.63 1.42
N SER A 143 -5.84 -12.57 2.23
CA SER A 143 -5.50 -12.64 3.66
C SER A 143 -6.72 -12.45 4.56
N VAL A 144 -6.67 -13.07 5.75
CA VAL A 144 -7.58 -12.74 6.86
C VAL A 144 -6.89 -11.77 7.79
N LEU A 145 -7.54 -10.65 8.10
CA LEU A 145 -7.03 -9.67 9.03
C LEU A 145 -7.32 -10.05 10.47
N LYS A 146 -6.27 -10.11 11.29
CA LYS A 146 -6.38 -10.19 12.75
C LYS A 146 -6.26 -8.79 13.33
N GLU A 147 -7.05 -8.51 14.35
CA GLU A 147 -6.90 -7.28 15.14
C GLU A 147 -5.52 -7.19 15.79
N VAL A 148 -4.94 -5.99 15.76
CA VAL A 148 -3.63 -5.69 16.33
C VAL A 148 -3.75 -4.59 17.38
N SER A 149 -2.76 -4.50 18.27
CA SER A 149 -2.77 -3.55 19.39
C SER A 149 -2.69 -2.08 18.97
N ASN A 150 -2.23 -1.78 17.75
CA ASN A 150 -2.22 -0.43 17.20
C ASN A 150 -3.55 -0.17 16.46
N PRO A 151 -4.48 0.63 17.02
CA PRO A 151 -5.80 0.84 16.42
C PRO A 151 -5.74 1.63 15.11
N ALA A 152 -4.84 2.60 14.98
CA ALA A 152 -4.66 3.37 13.75
C ALA A 152 -4.21 2.47 12.60
N LEU A 153 -3.21 1.62 12.86
CA LEU A 153 -2.75 0.63 11.90
C LEU A 153 -3.86 -0.35 11.52
N PHE A 154 -4.56 -0.90 12.52
CA PHE A 154 -5.63 -1.86 12.26
C PHE A 154 -6.75 -1.25 11.41
N ASN A 155 -7.14 -0.01 11.71
CA ASN A 155 -8.17 0.69 10.94
C ASN A 155 -7.74 0.89 9.48
N LEU A 156 -6.52 1.34 9.22
CA LEU A 156 -6.03 1.50 7.84
C LEU A 156 -5.93 0.17 7.09
N LEU A 157 -5.40 -0.88 7.73
CA LEU A 157 -5.34 -2.21 7.14
C LEU A 157 -6.73 -2.75 6.83
N LYS A 158 -7.68 -2.59 7.75
CA LYS A 158 -9.07 -2.98 7.55
C LYS A 158 -9.73 -2.22 6.42
N THR A 159 -9.53 -0.91 6.33
CA THR A 159 -10.05 -0.09 5.23
C THR A 159 -9.46 -0.50 3.89
N LEU A 160 -8.13 -0.68 3.83
CA LEU A 160 -7.46 -1.14 2.61
C LEU A 160 -7.95 -2.53 2.18
N TRP A 161 -8.09 -3.45 3.12
CA TRP A 161 -8.64 -4.78 2.86
C TRP A 161 -10.06 -4.71 2.32
N CYS A 162 -10.95 -3.94 2.97
CA CYS A 162 -12.32 -3.75 2.48
C CYS A 162 -12.32 -3.17 1.07
N ALA A 163 -11.48 -2.16 0.80
CA ALA A 163 -11.37 -1.55 -0.52
C ALA A 163 -10.93 -2.59 -1.57
N ILE A 164 -9.90 -3.39 -1.29
CA ILE A 164 -9.41 -4.47 -2.18
C ILE A 164 -10.49 -5.53 -2.42
N GLN A 165 -11.17 -6.00 -1.37
CA GLN A 165 -12.21 -7.03 -1.48
C GLN A 165 -13.42 -6.54 -2.28
N ALA A 166 -13.75 -5.25 -2.21
CA ALA A 166 -14.85 -4.66 -2.96
C ALA A 166 -14.53 -4.45 -4.46
N ARG A 167 -13.25 -4.58 -4.87
CA ARG A 167 -12.87 -4.36 -6.27
C ARG A 167 -13.39 -5.45 -7.18
N VAL A 168 -14.00 -5.01 -8.27
CA VAL A 168 -14.30 -5.86 -9.43
C VAL A 168 -13.19 -5.79 -10.49
N HIS A 169 -12.46 -4.67 -10.56
CA HIS A 169 -11.38 -4.42 -11.50
C HIS A 169 -10.00 -4.79 -10.94
N PRO A 170 -9.09 -5.31 -11.78
CA PRO A 170 -7.74 -5.67 -11.33
C PRO A 170 -6.93 -4.43 -10.95
N TYR A 171 -5.84 -4.64 -10.22
CA TYR A 171 -4.84 -3.61 -9.98
C TYR A 171 -3.46 -4.23 -10.08
N TYR A 172 -2.46 -3.45 -10.44
CA TYR A 172 -1.06 -3.86 -10.43
C TYR A 172 -0.32 -3.09 -9.34
N VAL A 173 0.69 -3.70 -8.73
CA VAL A 173 1.54 -3.06 -7.72
C VAL A 173 2.98 -3.14 -8.16
N LEU A 174 3.61 -1.99 -8.36
CA LEU A 174 5.05 -1.88 -8.60
C LEU A 174 5.71 -1.19 -7.40
N HIS A 175 6.62 -1.91 -6.76
CA HIS A 175 7.55 -1.30 -5.82
C HIS A 175 8.69 -0.66 -6.60
N VAL A 176 8.96 0.62 -6.34
CA VAL A 176 10.12 1.32 -6.88
C VAL A 176 11.09 1.65 -5.75
N ARG A 177 12.38 1.81 -6.03
CA ARG A 177 13.30 2.32 -5.01
C ARG A 177 13.12 3.82 -4.87
N SER A 178 13.18 4.33 -3.64
CA SER A 178 13.28 5.77 -3.41
C SER A 178 14.52 6.33 -4.11
N HIS A 179 14.42 7.57 -4.61
CA HIS A 179 15.53 8.34 -5.18
C HIS A 179 16.31 7.65 -6.32
N THR A 180 15.62 7.04 -7.29
CA THR A 180 16.30 6.57 -8.52
C THR A 180 16.70 7.74 -9.41
N ASN A 181 17.93 7.74 -9.91
CA ASN A 181 18.40 8.69 -10.94
C ASN A 181 18.05 8.25 -12.37
N LEU A 182 17.20 7.23 -12.52
CA LEU A 182 16.79 6.75 -13.83
C LEU A 182 15.74 7.70 -14.41
N PRO A 183 15.87 8.13 -15.68
CA PRO A 183 14.85 8.93 -16.33
C PRO A 183 13.61 8.08 -16.63
N GLY A 184 12.45 8.73 -16.70
CA GLY A 184 11.22 8.10 -17.17
C GLY A 184 10.01 8.46 -16.34
N PHE A 185 8.84 8.14 -16.88
CA PHE A 185 7.55 8.48 -16.30
C PHE A 185 7.37 7.99 -14.86
N VAL A 186 7.87 6.78 -14.57
CA VAL A 186 7.81 6.20 -13.22
C VAL A 186 8.64 7.00 -12.22
N ALA A 187 9.85 7.40 -12.61
CA ALA A 187 10.72 8.20 -11.75
C ALA A 187 10.19 9.63 -11.54
N GLU A 188 9.63 10.24 -12.59
CA GLU A 188 8.99 11.56 -12.51
C GLU A 188 7.80 11.55 -11.54
N GLY A 189 6.90 10.59 -11.69
CA GLY A 189 5.72 10.46 -10.83
C GLY A 189 6.09 10.19 -9.37
N ASN A 190 7.08 9.33 -9.12
CA ASN A 190 7.56 9.08 -7.77
C ASN A 190 8.19 10.32 -7.14
N ALA A 191 9.07 11.01 -7.86
CA ALA A 191 9.68 12.26 -7.37
C ALA A 191 8.64 13.35 -7.12
N ARG A 192 7.56 13.38 -7.90
CA ARG A 192 6.44 14.29 -7.69
C ARG A 192 5.69 13.97 -6.40
N ALA A 193 5.38 12.70 -6.13
CA ALA A 193 4.71 12.29 -4.90
C ALA A 193 5.53 12.67 -3.66
N ASP A 194 6.83 12.35 -3.66
CA ASP A 194 7.78 12.71 -2.59
C ASP A 194 7.85 14.22 -2.34
N LYS A 195 7.95 15.01 -3.43
CA LYS A 195 7.96 16.48 -3.33
C LYS A 195 6.68 17.03 -2.69
N LEU A 196 5.52 16.44 -2.99
CA LEU A 196 4.24 16.87 -2.45
C LEU A 196 4.04 16.45 -1.00
N ALA A 197 4.60 15.31 -0.59
CA ALA A 197 4.57 14.84 0.79
C ALA A 197 5.53 15.65 1.70
N ASN A 198 6.63 16.13 1.11
CA ASN A 198 7.69 16.89 1.80
C ASN A 198 7.90 18.32 1.23
N PRO A 199 6.86 19.18 1.14
CA PRO A 199 6.95 20.44 0.41
C PRO A 199 7.92 21.46 1.03
N ALA A 200 8.13 21.42 2.35
CA ALA A 200 9.03 22.31 3.06
C ALA A 200 10.52 22.12 2.72
N TRP A 201 10.88 20.96 2.15
CA TRP A 201 12.26 20.60 1.82
C TRP A 201 12.61 20.77 0.35
N VAL A 202 11.59 20.91 -0.50
CA VAL A 202 11.75 20.90 -1.96
C VAL A 202 11.27 22.20 -2.61
N ALA A 203 10.51 23.03 -1.88
CA ALA A 203 10.32 24.43 -2.25
C ALA A 203 11.56 25.22 -1.81
N PRO A 204 12.07 26.16 -2.61
CA PRO A 204 12.92 27.21 -2.09
C PRO A 204 12.08 28.04 -1.12
N GLN A 205 12.05 27.67 0.16
CA GLN A 205 11.69 28.65 1.17
C GLN A 205 12.77 29.74 1.09
N PRO A 206 12.39 31.03 1.01
CA PRO A 206 13.35 32.12 0.94
C PRO A 206 14.28 32.19 2.16
N ASP A 207 13.96 31.46 3.23
CA ASP A 207 14.74 31.41 4.47
C ASP A 207 15.44 30.04 4.65
N VAL A 208 16.69 29.97 4.18
CA VAL A 208 17.60 28.82 4.33
C VAL A 208 17.84 28.48 5.82
N LEU A 209 17.78 29.48 6.70
CA LEU A 209 17.99 29.30 8.14
C LEU A 209 16.81 28.58 8.79
N ALA A 210 15.58 28.88 8.38
CA ALA A 210 14.38 28.19 8.84
C ALA A 210 14.41 26.69 8.46
N GLN A 211 14.86 26.37 7.24
CA GLN A 211 15.03 24.98 6.79
C GLN A 211 16.07 24.23 7.63
N ALA A 212 17.22 24.86 7.90
CA ALA A 212 18.27 24.26 8.70
C ALA A 212 17.85 24.02 10.16
N LYS A 213 17.06 24.94 10.75
CA LYS A 213 16.49 24.77 12.10
C LYS A 213 15.51 23.59 12.15
N ALA A 214 14.59 23.50 11.18
CA ALA A 214 13.66 22.38 11.08
C ALA A 214 14.39 21.03 10.84
N SER A 215 15.46 21.06 10.03
CA SER A 215 16.33 19.91 9.77
C SER A 215 17.04 19.43 11.03
N HIS A 216 17.65 20.35 11.77
CA HIS A 216 18.35 20.05 13.02
C HIS A 216 17.39 19.50 14.09
N GLY A 217 16.24 20.14 14.30
CA GLY A 217 15.26 19.70 15.30
C GLY A 217 14.72 18.28 15.06
N PHE A 218 14.78 17.77 13.82
CA PHE A 218 14.33 16.42 13.50
C PHE A 218 15.47 15.39 13.47
N PHE A 219 16.62 15.74 12.86
CA PHE A 219 17.71 14.79 12.62
C PHE A 219 18.87 14.91 13.62
N HIS A 220 18.83 15.90 14.51
CA HIS A 220 19.92 16.25 15.43
C HIS A 220 21.29 16.33 14.74
N GLN A 221 21.33 16.94 13.55
CA GLN A 221 22.53 17.07 12.74
C GLN A 221 23.55 18.00 13.41
N ASN A 222 24.84 17.66 13.34
CA ASN A 222 25.88 18.57 13.81
C ASN A 222 26.04 19.81 12.91
N ALA A 223 26.67 20.86 13.46
CA ALA A 223 26.85 22.14 12.79
C ALA A 223 27.55 22.01 11.42
N HIS A 224 28.55 21.13 11.30
CA HIS A 224 29.25 20.91 10.04
C HIS A 224 28.34 20.32 8.94
N THR A 225 27.44 19.39 9.29
CA THR A 225 26.46 18.84 8.35
C THR A 225 25.47 19.92 7.90
N LEU A 226 24.96 20.73 8.82
CA LEU A 226 24.07 21.86 8.49
C LEU A 226 24.76 22.89 7.59
N GLN A 227 26.02 23.20 7.88
CA GLN A 227 26.83 24.13 7.09
C GLN A 227 26.95 23.67 5.63
N LYS A 228 27.28 22.39 5.41
CA LYS A 228 27.42 21.83 4.06
C LYS A 228 26.07 21.69 3.35
N GLN A 229 25.05 21.24 4.05
CA GLN A 229 23.75 20.92 3.45
C GLN A 229 22.96 22.17 3.06
N PHE A 230 23.05 23.23 3.86
CA PHE A 230 22.29 24.46 3.67
C PHE A 230 23.16 25.66 3.28
N GLN A 231 24.47 25.46 3.09
CA GLN A 231 25.42 26.54 2.74
C GLN A 231 25.41 27.70 3.77
N LEU A 232 25.18 27.38 5.04
CA LEU A 232 25.18 28.35 6.14
C LEU A 232 26.60 28.83 6.49
N THR A 233 26.70 29.97 7.16
CA THR A 233 27.92 30.35 7.85
C THR A 233 28.17 29.43 9.05
N ALA A 234 29.43 29.36 9.51
CA ALA A 234 29.76 28.56 10.70
C ALA A 234 28.98 29.05 11.93
N THR A 235 28.81 30.37 12.07
CA THR A 235 28.06 31.00 13.17
C THR A 235 26.59 30.58 13.16
N GLU A 236 25.91 30.69 12.02
CA GLU A 236 24.51 30.29 11.90
C GLU A 236 24.31 28.80 12.21
N ALA A 237 25.19 27.93 11.71
CA ALA A 237 25.09 26.49 11.97
C ALA A 237 25.33 26.14 13.45
N HIS A 238 26.22 26.86 14.14
CA HIS A 238 26.44 26.70 15.57
C HIS A 238 25.26 27.21 16.40
N GLU A 239 24.70 28.38 16.07
CA GLU A 239 23.51 28.93 16.74
C GLU A 239 22.31 27.99 16.68
N ILE A 240 22.12 27.29 15.55
CA ILE A 240 21.05 26.29 15.41
C ILE A 240 21.25 25.12 16.38
N VAL A 241 22.46 24.59 16.48
CA VAL A 241 22.78 23.47 17.36
C VAL A 241 22.70 23.88 18.84
N GLU A 242 23.10 25.11 19.17
CA GLU A 242 23.04 25.67 20.53
C GLU A 242 21.62 26.04 20.96
N SER A 243 20.70 26.23 20.01
CA SER A 243 19.29 26.55 20.28
C SER A 243 18.41 25.33 20.61
N CYS A 244 18.98 24.13 20.61
CA CYS A 244 18.30 22.86 20.88
C CYS A 244 18.40 22.46 22.36
#